data_AF-A0A2U8LM86-F1
#
_entry.id   AF-A0A2U8LM86-F1
#
_cell.length_a   1.000
_cell.length_b   1.000
_cell.length_c   1.000
_cell.angle_alpha   90.00
_cell.angle_beta   90.00
_cell.angle_gamma   90.00
#
_symmetry.space_group_name_H-M   'P 1'
#
loop_
_entity.id
_entity.type
_entity.pdbx_description
1 polymer ?
#
loop_
_entity_poly.entity_id
_entity_poly.type
_entity_poly.pdbx_seq_one_letter_code
_entity_poly.pdbx_strand_id
1 'polypeptide(L)'
;RRMNQELSNHLRRCVEGSKIFSLTLGVKPQTLSNGLKYSLATGNWGDQKKAMNSTAGVSQVLNRYTFASTLSHLRRTNTPIGRDGKLAKPRQLHNTHWGLVCPAETPEGQACGLVKNLSLMCYVSVGTPGEPIVDFMISRGMEVLEEYEPMRFPNATKIFVNGVWVGVHADARELVKEVQATRRNNIIATEVSLVRDIRDREFKIFSDAGRVMRPLFVVEQENNPEGLPRGSLHLTKDVVQRLAESHANASLDPD
;
A
#
# COMPACT_ATOMS: atom_id res chain seq x y z
N ARG A 1 2.07 -5.70 -23.50
CA ARG A 1 1.30 -6.53 -24.47
C ARG A 1 1.47 -6.06 -25.92
N ARG A 2 1.16 -4.81 -26.26
CA ARG A 2 1.25 -4.29 -27.64
C ARG A 2 2.65 -4.41 -28.27
N MET A 3 3.70 -4.01 -27.55
CA MET A 3 5.09 -4.19 -28.01
C MET A 3 5.42 -5.65 -28.31
N ASN A 4 5.06 -6.59 -27.43
CA ASN A 4 5.30 -8.01 -27.66
C ASN A 4 4.57 -8.48 -28.92
N GLN A 5 3.31 -8.07 -29.15
CA GLN A 5 2.57 -8.41 -30.36
C GLN A 5 3.23 -7.83 -31.62
N GLU A 6 3.66 -6.57 -31.59
CA GLU A 6 4.37 -5.92 -32.69
C GLU A 6 5.69 -6.64 -33.02
N LEU A 7 6.45 -7.01 -31.98
CA LEU A 7 7.70 -7.76 -32.12
C LEU A 7 7.48 -9.18 -32.63
N SER A 8 6.49 -9.90 -32.08
CA SER A 8 6.12 -11.25 -32.54
C SER A 8 5.67 -11.24 -34.00
N ASN A 9 4.92 -10.21 -34.43
CA ASN A 9 4.52 -10.06 -35.83
C ASN A 9 5.71 -9.74 -36.74
N HIS A 10 6.67 -8.93 -36.28
CA HIS A 10 7.91 -8.69 -37.02
C HIS A 10 8.72 -9.98 -37.18
N LEU A 11 8.87 -10.76 -36.11
CA LEU A 11 9.55 -12.05 -36.15
C LEU A 11 8.89 -13.01 -37.14
N ARG A 12 7.56 -13.15 -37.12
CA ARG A 12 6.82 -13.99 -38.08
C ARG A 12 7.11 -13.60 -39.54
N ARG A 13 7.09 -12.30 -39.85
CA ARG A 13 7.39 -11.80 -41.21
C ARG A 13 8.85 -12.04 -41.63
N CYS A 14 9.79 -11.95 -40.70
CA CYS A 14 11.20 -12.28 -40.98
C CYS A 14 11.36 -13.77 -41.30
N VAL A 15 10.69 -14.65 -40.55
CA VAL A 15 10.70 -16.10 -40.79
C VAL A 15 10.05 -16.44 -42.13
N GLU A 16 8.84 -15.93 -42.40
CA GLU A 16 8.11 -16.14 -43.66
C GLU A 16 8.87 -15.60 -44.89
N GLY A 17 9.60 -14.49 -44.71
CA GLY A 17 10.38 -13.87 -45.77
C GLY A 17 11.84 -14.32 -45.87
N SER A 18 12.26 -15.33 -45.08
CA SER A 18 13.66 -15.78 -44.95
C SER A 18 14.66 -14.62 -44.74
N LYS A 19 14.24 -13.57 -44.03
CA LYS A 19 15.08 -12.41 -43.69
C LYS A 19 15.68 -12.59 -42.30
N ILE A 20 16.92 -12.11 -42.13
CA ILE A 20 17.57 -12.06 -40.82
C ILE A 20 16.73 -11.19 -39.88
N PHE A 21 16.34 -11.76 -38.74
CA PHE A 21 15.64 -11.03 -37.70
C PHE A 21 16.60 -10.07 -36.98
N SER A 22 16.20 -8.81 -36.86
CA SER A 22 16.96 -7.80 -36.10
C SER A 22 16.06 -7.19 -35.04
N LEU A 23 16.50 -7.26 -33.78
CA LEU A 23 15.77 -6.72 -32.64
C LEU A 23 15.58 -5.20 -32.77
N THR A 24 16.61 -4.48 -33.24
CA THR A 24 16.60 -3.03 -33.41
C THR A 24 15.55 -2.58 -34.42
N LEU A 25 15.27 -3.38 -35.45
CA LEU A 25 14.24 -3.10 -36.44
C LEU A 25 12.83 -3.51 -35.97
N GLY A 26 12.75 -4.54 -35.11
CA GLY A 26 11.50 -5.06 -34.58
C GLY A 26 10.92 -4.25 -33.42
N VAL A 27 11.78 -3.66 -32.58
CA VAL A 27 11.35 -2.84 -31.44
C VAL A 27 11.09 -1.41 -31.91
N LYS A 28 9.90 -0.89 -31.60
CA LYS A 28 9.50 0.50 -31.91
C LYS A 28 9.39 1.31 -30.62
N PRO A 29 10.43 2.06 -30.21
CA PRO A 29 10.41 2.86 -28.97
C PRO A 29 9.26 3.88 -28.95
N GLN A 30 8.92 4.42 -30.12
CA GLN A 30 7.84 5.39 -30.30
C GLN A 30 6.48 4.87 -29.83
N THR A 31 6.24 3.56 -29.88
CA THR A 31 4.98 2.97 -29.40
C THR A 31 4.81 3.22 -27.89
N LEU A 32 5.88 3.12 -27.11
CA LEU A 32 5.85 3.37 -25.66
C LEU A 32 5.84 4.89 -25.37
N SER A 33 6.76 5.64 -25.98
CA SER A 33 6.91 7.08 -25.72
C SER A 33 5.63 7.86 -26.05
N ASN A 34 5.05 7.63 -27.23
CA ASN A 34 3.83 8.33 -27.63
C ASN A 34 2.60 7.86 -26.85
N GLY A 35 2.55 6.56 -26.49
CA GLY A 35 1.47 6.02 -25.66
C GLY A 35 1.45 6.63 -24.25
N LEU A 36 2.60 6.71 -23.60
CA LEU A 36 2.74 7.34 -22.27
C LEU A 36 2.49 8.84 -22.33
N LYS A 37 3.09 9.54 -23.30
CA LYS A 37 2.88 10.99 -23.50
C LYS A 37 1.40 11.31 -23.69
N TYR A 38 0.70 10.55 -24.53
CA TYR A 38 -0.74 10.72 -24.74
C TYR A 38 -1.55 10.47 -23.47
N SER A 39 -1.31 9.34 -22.79
CA SER A 39 -2.10 8.95 -21.61
C SER A 39 -1.92 9.94 -20.46
N LEU A 40 -0.69 10.40 -20.22
CA LEU A 40 -0.39 11.41 -19.19
C LEU A 40 -0.90 12.80 -19.57
N ALA A 41 -0.80 13.21 -20.83
CA ALA A 41 -1.27 14.53 -21.26
C ALA A 41 -2.79 14.65 -21.29
N THR A 42 -3.50 13.58 -21.67
CA THR A 42 -4.96 13.59 -21.81
C THR A 42 -5.71 13.06 -20.59
N GLY A 43 -5.03 12.29 -19.72
CA GLY A 43 -5.66 11.60 -18.61
C GLY A 43 -6.51 10.39 -19.02
N ASN A 44 -6.47 9.98 -20.29
CA ASN A 44 -7.15 8.79 -20.80
C ASN A 44 -6.20 7.58 -20.76
N TRP A 45 -6.46 6.66 -19.85
CA TRP A 45 -5.68 5.43 -19.71
C TRP A 45 -6.27 4.32 -20.57
N GLY A 46 -5.78 4.19 -21.82
CA GLY A 46 -6.28 3.18 -22.75
C GLY A 46 -5.82 3.39 -24.19
N ASP A 47 -6.42 2.61 -25.10
CA ASP A 47 -6.19 2.79 -26.54
C ASP A 47 -6.88 4.08 -27.02
N GLN A 48 -6.17 4.90 -27.81
CA GLN A 48 -6.69 6.12 -28.40
C GLN A 48 -7.99 5.88 -29.17
N LYS A 49 -8.11 4.69 -29.79
CA LYS A 49 -9.29 4.29 -30.57
C LYS A 49 -10.51 3.91 -29.70
N LYS A 50 -10.32 3.70 -28.40
CA LYS A 50 -11.37 3.32 -27.43
C LYS A 50 -11.44 4.31 -26.26
N ALA A 51 -11.24 5.60 -26.54
CA ALA A 51 -11.17 6.64 -25.53
C ALA A 51 -12.42 6.71 -24.62
N MET A 52 -13.62 6.41 -25.14
CA MET A 52 -14.87 6.40 -24.36
C MET A 52 -14.92 5.36 -23.23
N ASN A 53 -14.11 4.29 -23.31
CA ASN A 53 -14.05 3.25 -22.27
C ASN A 53 -12.86 3.43 -21.32
N SER A 54 -12.13 4.54 -21.42
CA SER A 54 -10.96 4.80 -20.60
C SER A 54 -11.33 5.44 -19.26
N THR A 55 -10.56 5.11 -18.22
CA THR A 55 -10.67 5.77 -16.92
C THR A 55 -10.10 7.18 -17.02
N ALA A 56 -10.97 8.14 -17.29
CA ALA A 56 -10.60 9.55 -17.37
C ALA A 56 -10.31 10.15 -15.98
N GLY A 57 -9.43 11.15 -15.94
CA GLY A 57 -9.26 12.03 -14.77
C GLY A 57 -8.24 11.58 -13.73
N VAL A 58 -7.45 10.54 -14.02
CA VAL A 58 -6.30 10.13 -13.19
C VAL A 58 -5.12 11.09 -13.36
N SER A 59 -4.83 11.51 -14.60
CA SER A 59 -3.89 12.61 -14.86
C SER A 59 -4.65 13.93 -15.01
N GLN A 60 -4.16 14.99 -14.38
CA GLN A 60 -4.77 16.31 -14.38
C GLN A 60 -3.68 17.38 -14.46
N VAL A 61 -4.01 18.52 -15.05
CA VAL A 61 -3.11 19.69 -15.06
C VAL A 61 -2.98 20.22 -13.64
N LEU A 62 -1.75 20.35 -13.15
CA LEU A 62 -1.47 20.83 -11.80
C LEU A 62 -2.01 22.25 -11.58
N ASN A 63 -2.79 22.43 -10.52
CA ASN A 63 -3.32 23.72 -10.13
C ASN A 63 -2.24 24.55 -9.42
N ARG A 64 -1.91 25.71 -9.99
CA ARG A 64 -0.85 26.63 -9.51
C ARG A 64 -1.35 28.02 -9.11
N TYR A 65 -2.62 28.18 -8.73
CA TYR A 65 -3.13 29.50 -8.28
C TYR A 65 -2.42 30.02 -7.03
N THR A 66 -2.15 29.14 -6.06
CA THR A 66 -1.40 29.46 -4.84
C THR A 66 -0.54 28.26 -4.43
N PHE A 67 0.43 28.50 -3.55
CA PHE A 67 1.26 27.43 -2.98
C PHE A 67 0.41 26.36 -2.29
N ALA A 68 -0.54 26.78 -1.45
CA ALA A 68 -1.45 25.88 -0.75
C ALA A 68 -2.34 25.07 -1.71
N SER A 69 -2.85 25.71 -2.77
CA SER A 69 -3.63 25.03 -3.82
C SER A 69 -2.82 23.94 -4.53
N THR A 70 -1.52 24.17 -4.72
CA THR A 70 -0.62 23.20 -5.35
C THR A 70 -0.46 21.96 -4.46
N LEU A 71 -0.21 22.16 -3.15
CA LEU A 71 -0.07 21.08 -2.19
C LEU A 71 -1.38 20.27 -2.03
N SER A 72 -2.52 20.94 -1.91
CA SER A 72 -3.83 20.30 -1.86
C SER A 72 -4.07 19.42 -3.10
N HIS A 73 -3.75 19.93 -4.29
CA HIS A 73 -4.00 19.19 -5.53
C HIS A 73 -3.17 17.90 -5.65
N LEU A 74 -1.93 17.89 -5.15
CA LEU A 74 -1.07 16.70 -5.12
C LEU A 74 -1.58 15.61 -4.16
N ARG A 75 -2.37 15.97 -3.14
CA ARG A 75 -2.88 15.05 -2.11
C ARG A 75 -4.33 14.63 -2.33
N ARG A 76 -4.88 14.96 -3.50
CA ARG A 76 -6.25 14.69 -3.87
C ARG A 76 -6.42 13.23 -4.32
N THR A 77 -7.46 12.60 -3.82
CA THR A 77 -7.95 11.28 -4.25
C THR A 77 -9.33 11.43 -4.87
N ASN A 78 -9.58 10.68 -5.93
CA ASN A 78 -10.85 10.69 -6.65
C ASN A 78 -11.49 9.31 -6.59
N THR A 79 -12.76 9.28 -6.19
CA THR A 79 -13.54 8.04 -6.17
C THR A 79 -14.00 7.74 -7.61
N PRO A 80 -13.79 6.51 -8.15
CA PRO A 80 -14.12 6.15 -9.54
C PRO A 80 -15.64 5.91 -9.71
N ILE A 81 -16.45 6.88 -9.30
CA ILE A 81 -17.92 6.85 -9.40
C ILE A 81 -18.35 8.02 -10.28
N GLY A 82 -19.29 7.75 -11.19
CA GLY A 82 -19.89 8.77 -12.05
C GLY A 82 -20.50 9.90 -11.23
N ARG A 83 -20.27 11.14 -11.66
CA ARG A 83 -20.76 12.33 -10.95
C ARG A 83 -22.28 12.52 -11.09
N ASP A 84 -22.88 11.84 -12.06
CA ASP A 84 -24.32 11.90 -12.39
C ASP A 84 -25.20 11.14 -11.38
N GLY A 85 -24.60 10.27 -10.57
CA GLY A 85 -25.30 9.50 -9.55
C GLY A 85 -25.58 10.31 -8.27
N LYS A 86 -26.87 10.37 -7.88
CA LYS A 86 -27.33 10.88 -6.56
C LYS A 86 -27.14 9.88 -5.42
N LEU A 87 -26.12 9.02 -5.50
CA LEU A 87 -25.82 8.04 -4.45
C LEU A 87 -25.21 8.77 -3.24
N ALA A 88 -25.96 8.87 -2.15
CA ALA A 88 -25.53 9.57 -0.95
C ALA A 88 -24.42 8.83 -0.17
N LYS A 89 -24.50 7.49 -0.07
CA LYS A 89 -23.59 6.67 0.74
C LYS A 89 -22.08 6.91 0.48
N PRO A 90 -21.57 6.91 -0.77
CA PRO A 90 -20.15 7.15 -1.01
C PRO A 90 -19.70 8.60 -0.73
N ARG A 91 -20.65 9.54 -0.68
CA ARG A 91 -20.41 10.97 -0.46
C ARG A 91 -20.42 11.35 1.02
N GLN A 92 -21.15 10.59 1.84
CA GLN A 92 -21.24 10.81 3.27
C GLN A 92 -19.88 10.59 3.94
N LEU A 93 -19.59 11.42 4.94
CA LEU A 93 -18.42 11.24 5.79
C LEU A 93 -18.64 9.96 6.62
N HIS A 94 -17.72 9.02 6.49
CA HIS A 94 -17.72 7.77 7.25
C HIS A 94 -16.70 7.84 8.39
N ASN A 95 -16.98 7.18 9.51
CA ASN A 95 -16.13 7.20 10.70
C ASN A 95 -14.72 6.66 10.43
N THR A 96 -14.56 5.75 9.47
CA THR A 96 -13.24 5.23 9.05
C THR A 96 -12.35 6.28 8.39
N HIS A 97 -12.89 7.42 7.96
CA HIS A 97 -12.08 8.52 7.43
C HIS A 97 -11.29 9.23 8.52
N TRP A 98 -11.66 9.08 9.80
CA TRP A 98 -11.12 9.86 10.90
C TRP A 98 -9.60 9.83 10.88
N GLY A 99 -9.04 11.03 10.71
CA GLY A 99 -7.62 11.36 10.62
C GLY A 99 -6.90 10.89 9.35
N LEU A 100 -7.50 10.14 8.42
CA LEU A 100 -6.84 9.68 7.18
C LEU A 100 -7.08 10.71 6.08
N VAL A 101 -8.28 11.28 6.09
CA VAL A 101 -8.78 12.24 5.11
C VAL A 101 -9.25 13.49 5.84
N CYS A 102 -9.07 14.65 5.22
CA CYS A 102 -9.63 15.90 5.73
C CYS A 102 -11.17 15.86 5.64
N PRO A 103 -11.92 16.04 6.75
CA PRO A 103 -13.37 15.98 6.73
C PRO A 103 -14.04 17.18 6.05
N ALA A 104 -13.35 18.33 5.99
CA ALA A 104 -13.89 19.58 5.47
C ALA A 104 -13.49 19.87 4.01
N GLU A 105 -12.33 19.39 3.57
CA GLU A 105 -11.77 19.78 2.28
C GLU A 105 -12.30 18.89 1.14
N THR A 106 -13.50 19.24 0.66
CA THR A 106 -14.14 18.64 -0.51
C THR A 106 -14.76 19.75 -1.38
N PRO A 107 -14.75 19.64 -2.71
CA PRO A 107 -15.38 20.63 -3.58
C PRO A 107 -16.90 20.65 -3.40
N GLU A 108 -17.50 21.82 -3.61
CA GLU A 108 -18.96 21.97 -3.67
C GLU A 108 -19.55 21.29 -4.92
N GLY A 109 -20.85 20.97 -4.87
CA GLY A 109 -21.61 20.48 -6.01
C GLY A 109 -21.42 18.98 -6.27
N GLN A 110 -21.38 18.59 -7.55
CA GLN A 110 -21.47 17.18 -7.96
C GLN A 110 -20.27 16.31 -7.55
N ALA A 111 -19.15 16.93 -7.16
CA ALA A 111 -17.96 16.23 -6.69
C ALA A 111 -17.87 16.13 -5.15
N CYS A 112 -18.81 16.71 -4.41
CA CYS A 112 -18.84 16.69 -2.95
C CYS A 112 -18.83 15.25 -2.43
N GLY A 113 -17.87 14.95 -1.56
CA GLY A 113 -17.62 13.64 -0.96
C GLY A 113 -16.95 12.61 -1.88
N LEU A 114 -16.87 12.85 -3.19
CA LEU A 114 -16.16 11.98 -4.14
C LEU A 114 -14.69 12.32 -4.26
N VAL A 115 -14.38 13.61 -4.12
CA VAL A 115 -13.02 14.14 -4.08
C VAL A 115 -12.64 14.38 -2.63
N LYS A 116 -11.53 13.76 -2.22
CA LYS A 116 -11.05 13.71 -0.84
C LYS A 116 -9.58 14.08 -0.78
N ASN A 117 -9.14 14.80 0.25
CA ASN A 117 -7.74 15.17 0.45
C ASN A 117 -7.14 14.42 1.64
N LEU A 118 -5.92 13.89 1.47
CA LEU A 118 -5.22 13.18 2.54
C LEU A 118 -4.88 14.12 3.71
N SER A 119 -4.98 13.62 4.94
CA SER A 119 -4.65 14.39 6.15
C SER A 119 -3.14 14.61 6.29
N LEU A 120 -2.68 15.58 7.09
CA LEU A 120 -1.26 15.92 7.23
C LEU A 120 -0.33 14.72 7.47
N MET A 121 -0.65 13.85 8.44
CA MET A 121 0.17 12.69 8.81
C MET A 121 -0.17 11.41 8.02
N CYS A 122 -1.06 11.50 7.03
CA CYS A 122 -1.46 10.37 6.22
C CYS A 122 -0.30 9.89 5.34
N TYR A 123 0.02 8.60 5.43
CA TYR A 123 1.00 7.91 4.60
C TYR A 123 0.32 6.81 3.79
N VAL A 124 0.76 6.57 2.55
CA VAL A 124 0.21 5.55 1.65
C VAL A 124 1.28 4.47 1.47
N SER A 125 0.93 3.21 1.75
CA SER A 125 1.87 2.09 1.63
C SER A 125 2.34 1.89 0.19
N VAL A 126 3.62 1.55 0.05
CA VAL A 126 4.25 1.26 -1.26
C VAL A 126 4.27 -0.23 -1.58
N GLY A 127 4.12 -1.06 -0.55
CA GLY A 127 4.06 -2.51 -0.65
C GLY A 127 5.42 -3.15 -0.38
N THR A 128 5.40 -4.24 0.37
CA THR A 128 6.58 -5.08 0.63
C THR A 128 6.30 -6.54 0.32
N PRO A 129 7.32 -7.32 -0.11
CA PRO A 129 7.19 -8.76 -0.28
C PRO A 129 6.66 -9.44 1.01
N GLY A 130 5.69 -10.34 0.85
CA GLY A 130 5.07 -11.06 1.97
C GLY A 130 5.81 -12.33 2.39
N GLU A 131 6.62 -12.91 1.49
CA GLU A 131 7.31 -14.20 1.69
C GLU A 131 8.17 -14.25 2.97
N PRO A 132 9.01 -13.25 3.30
CA PRO A 132 9.84 -13.31 4.51
C PRO A 132 9.04 -13.38 5.80
N ILE A 133 7.82 -12.83 5.80
CA ILE A 133 6.92 -12.87 6.96
C ILE A 133 6.35 -14.27 7.14
N VAL A 134 6.05 -14.97 6.05
CA VAL A 134 5.57 -16.36 6.06
C VAL A 134 6.65 -17.27 6.65
N ASP A 135 7.88 -17.19 6.13
CA ASP A 135 9.00 -18.00 6.62
C ASP A 135 9.28 -17.77 8.11
N PHE A 136 9.22 -16.51 8.54
CA PHE A 136 9.33 -16.17 9.96
C PHE A 136 8.23 -16.84 10.79
N MET A 137 6.97 -16.79 10.35
CA MET A 137 5.88 -17.42 11.09
C MET A 137 6.01 -18.95 11.13
N ILE A 138 6.47 -19.60 10.05
CA ILE A 138 6.76 -21.03 10.02
C ILE A 138 7.82 -21.37 11.09
N SER A 139 8.90 -20.59 11.16
CA SER A 139 9.95 -20.78 12.17
C SER A 139 9.46 -20.61 13.62
N ARG A 140 8.33 -19.94 13.81
CA ARG A 140 7.67 -19.69 15.11
C ARG A 140 6.54 -20.66 15.42
N GLY A 141 6.41 -21.74 14.66
CA GLY A 141 5.42 -22.81 14.94
C GLY A 141 4.09 -22.62 14.24
N MET A 142 4.01 -21.78 13.20
CA MET A 142 2.89 -21.82 12.27
C MET A 142 2.95 -23.11 11.45
N GLU A 143 1.87 -23.90 11.49
CA GLU A 143 1.69 -25.06 10.62
C GLU A 143 1.16 -24.58 9.27
N VAL A 144 1.80 -25.03 8.19
CA VAL A 144 1.38 -24.69 6.82
C VAL A 144 0.04 -25.38 6.54
N LEU A 145 -0.80 -24.74 5.73
CA LEU A 145 -2.16 -25.21 5.46
C LEU A 145 -2.20 -26.65 4.90
N GLU A 146 -1.22 -27.02 4.07
CA GLU A 146 -1.11 -28.36 3.47
C GLU A 146 -0.84 -29.47 4.49
N GLU A 147 -0.23 -29.13 5.62
CA GLU A 147 0.12 -30.07 6.70
C GLU A 147 -0.93 -30.06 7.83
N TYR A 148 -1.91 -29.16 7.76
CA TYR A 148 -2.89 -28.97 8.81
C TYR A 148 -3.96 -30.06 8.81
N GLU A 149 -4.10 -30.75 9.95
CA GLU A 149 -5.19 -31.69 10.22
C GLU A 149 -6.27 -31.07 11.11
N PRO A 150 -7.50 -30.81 10.58
CA PRO A 150 -8.56 -30.15 11.34
C PRO A 150 -9.01 -30.88 12.61
N MET A 151 -8.89 -32.22 12.62
CA MET A 151 -9.25 -33.03 13.79
C MET A 151 -8.27 -32.84 14.96
N ARG A 152 -7.00 -32.54 14.67
CA ARG A 152 -5.95 -32.38 15.67
C ARG A 152 -6.05 -31.04 16.39
N PHE A 153 -6.35 -29.96 15.64
CA PHE A 153 -6.50 -28.62 16.21
C PHE A 153 -7.75 -27.90 15.68
N PRO A 154 -8.96 -28.25 16.18
CA PRO A 154 -10.22 -27.66 15.70
C PRO A 154 -10.39 -26.17 16.07
N ASN A 155 -9.58 -25.69 17.01
CA ASN A 155 -9.64 -24.32 17.53
C ASN A 155 -8.42 -23.47 17.17
N ALA A 156 -7.58 -23.94 16.24
CA ALA A 156 -6.43 -23.18 15.78
C ALA A 156 -6.87 -21.86 15.12
N THR A 157 -6.04 -20.82 15.27
CA THR A 157 -6.26 -19.54 14.62
C THR A 157 -5.77 -19.61 13.19
N LYS A 158 -6.61 -19.20 12.24
CA LYS A 158 -6.28 -19.14 10.81
C LYS A 158 -5.38 -17.93 10.52
N ILE A 159 -4.34 -18.11 9.74
CA ILE A 159 -3.40 -17.04 9.38
C ILE A 159 -3.56 -16.70 7.90
N PHE A 160 -3.81 -15.42 7.62
CA PHE A 160 -3.97 -14.89 6.27
C PHE A 160 -2.89 -13.87 5.96
N VAL A 161 -2.28 -13.98 4.78
CA VAL A 161 -1.34 -12.98 4.23
C VAL A 161 -1.89 -12.48 2.90
N ASN A 162 -2.18 -11.18 2.81
CA ASN A 162 -2.78 -10.54 1.63
C ASN A 162 -4.04 -11.28 1.12
N GLY A 163 -4.84 -11.82 2.06
CA GLY A 163 -6.07 -12.56 1.79
C GLY A 163 -5.88 -14.05 1.48
N VAL A 164 -4.64 -14.53 1.33
CA VAL A 164 -4.34 -15.96 1.15
C VAL A 164 -4.25 -16.63 2.50
N TRP A 165 -4.97 -17.73 2.70
CA TRP A 165 -4.84 -18.56 3.91
C TRP A 165 -3.55 -19.38 3.80
N VAL A 166 -2.55 -19.03 4.61
CA VAL A 166 -1.20 -19.64 4.54
C VAL A 166 -1.01 -20.77 5.53
N GLY A 167 -1.73 -20.76 6.66
CA GLY A 167 -1.53 -21.74 7.70
C GLY A 167 -2.39 -21.50 8.92
N VAL A 168 -2.09 -22.23 9.98
CA VAL A 168 -2.75 -22.12 11.28
C VAL A 168 -1.74 -22.06 12.41
N HIS A 169 -2.17 -21.54 13.55
CA HIS A 169 -1.35 -21.54 14.76
C HIS A 169 -2.21 -21.79 16.00
N ALA A 170 -1.73 -22.65 16.90
CA ALA A 170 -2.43 -23.00 18.13
C ALA A 170 -2.48 -21.81 19.11
N ASP A 171 -1.34 -21.15 19.35
CA ASP A 171 -1.25 -19.93 20.18
C ASP A 171 -0.99 -18.66 19.37
N ALA A 172 -2.03 -18.11 18.75
CA ALA A 172 -1.89 -16.86 18.01
C ALA A 172 -1.63 -15.63 18.89
N ARG A 173 -1.79 -15.70 20.22
CA ARG A 173 -1.52 -14.55 21.09
C ARG A 173 -0.02 -14.29 21.13
N GLU A 174 0.78 -15.34 21.27
CA GLU A 174 2.24 -15.26 21.28
C GLU A 174 2.77 -14.85 19.91
N LEU A 175 2.34 -15.53 18.84
CA LEU A 175 2.77 -15.22 17.47
C LEU A 175 2.52 -13.75 17.10
N VAL A 176 1.35 -13.20 17.45
CA VAL A 176 1.02 -11.80 17.18
C VAL A 176 1.98 -10.84 17.89
N LYS A 177 2.38 -11.15 19.14
CA LYS A 177 3.35 -10.33 19.87
C LYS A 177 4.71 -10.37 19.21
N GLU A 178 5.17 -11.55 18.81
CA GLU A 178 6.46 -11.72 18.14
C GLU A 178 6.51 -10.98 16.80
N VAL A 179 5.49 -11.15 15.95
CA VAL A 179 5.38 -10.44 14.66
C VAL A 179 5.23 -8.93 14.86
N GLN A 180 4.54 -8.49 15.92
CA GLN A 180 4.46 -7.07 16.24
C GLN A 180 5.83 -6.51 16.70
N ALA A 181 6.61 -7.29 17.45
CA ALA A 181 7.94 -6.91 17.91
C ALA A 181 8.92 -6.78 16.74
N THR A 182 8.89 -7.69 15.76
CA THR A 182 9.72 -7.56 14.55
C THR A 182 9.40 -6.29 13.77
N ARG A 183 8.13 -5.86 13.74
CA ARG A 183 7.73 -4.58 13.13
C ARG A 183 8.26 -3.38 13.90
N ARG A 184 8.21 -3.43 15.24
CA ARG A 184 8.71 -2.34 16.10
C ARG A 184 10.23 -2.20 16.02
N ASN A 185 10.94 -3.30 15.82
CA ASN A 185 12.39 -3.34 15.65
C ASN A 185 12.83 -3.12 14.20
N ASN A 186 11.91 -2.77 13.29
CA ASN A 186 12.18 -2.52 11.87
C ASN A 186 12.80 -3.71 11.12
N ILE A 187 12.56 -4.94 11.59
CA ILE A 187 12.96 -6.17 10.88
C ILE A 187 12.00 -6.43 9.72
N ILE A 188 10.70 -6.26 9.97
CA ILE A 188 9.69 -6.20 8.91
C ILE A 188 9.29 -4.74 8.69
N ALA A 189 8.87 -4.42 7.47
CA ALA A 189 8.52 -3.07 7.10
C ALA A 189 7.40 -2.52 8.00
N THR A 190 7.54 -1.26 8.42
CA THR A 190 6.59 -0.57 9.31
C THR A 190 5.19 -0.44 8.71
N GLU A 191 5.11 -0.50 7.38
CA GLU A 191 3.86 -0.49 6.63
C GLU A 191 3.08 -1.80 6.70
N VAL A 192 3.62 -2.91 7.23
CA VAL A 192 2.85 -4.15 7.36
C VAL A 192 1.73 -3.97 8.39
N SER A 193 0.49 -4.26 7.99
CA SER A 193 -0.67 -4.23 8.87
C SER A 193 -0.89 -5.60 9.50
N LEU A 194 -1.16 -5.61 10.80
CA LEU A 194 -1.38 -6.81 11.61
C LEU A 194 -2.75 -6.67 12.27
N VAL A 195 -3.67 -7.59 11.99
CA VAL A 195 -5.04 -7.58 12.51
C VAL A 195 -5.37 -8.94 13.11
N ARG A 196 -5.60 -8.98 14.42
CA ARG A 196 -6.06 -10.18 15.12
C ARG A 196 -7.55 -10.08 15.39
N ASP A 197 -8.34 -10.87 14.68
CA ASP A 197 -9.76 -11.08 14.95
C ASP A 197 -9.94 -12.26 15.91
N ILE A 198 -10.30 -11.94 17.15
CA ILE A 198 -10.48 -12.94 18.21
C ILE A 198 -11.76 -13.74 18.00
N ARG A 199 -12.82 -13.13 17.43
CA ARG A 199 -14.12 -13.77 17.28
C ARG A 199 -14.07 -14.84 16.20
N ASP A 200 -13.53 -14.47 15.04
CA ASP A 200 -13.47 -15.37 13.90
C ASP A 200 -12.22 -16.28 13.92
N ARG A 201 -11.35 -16.07 14.92
CA ARG A 201 -10.06 -16.75 15.11
C ARG A 201 -9.19 -16.62 13.87
N GLU A 202 -8.94 -15.37 13.49
CA GLU A 202 -8.16 -15.04 12.30
C GLU A 202 -7.05 -14.04 12.65
N PHE A 203 -5.85 -14.30 12.13
CA PHE A 203 -4.77 -13.34 12.12
C PHE A 203 -4.48 -12.95 10.68
N LYS A 204 -4.78 -11.68 10.34
CA LYS A 204 -4.69 -11.14 8.99
C LYS A 204 -3.50 -10.19 8.90
N ILE A 205 -2.65 -10.44 7.93
CA ILE A 205 -1.45 -9.66 7.64
C ILE A 205 -1.63 -9.07 6.24
N PHE A 206 -1.38 -7.77 6.12
CA PHE A 206 -1.40 -7.08 4.83
C PHE A 206 -0.07 -6.37 4.59
N SER A 207 0.61 -6.72 3.51
CA SER A 207 1.83 -6.09 3.02
C SER A 207 1.64 -5.37 1.68
N ASP A 208 0.42 -5.37 1.12
CA ASP A 208 0.12 -4.75 -0.17
C ASP A 208 0.28 -3.21 -0.18
N ALA A 209 0.42 -2.66 -1.38
CA ALA A 209 0.45 -1.22 -1.65
C ALA A 209 -0.95 -0.58 -1.58
N GLY A 210 -0.99 0.75 -1.39
CA GLY A 210 -2.23 1.55 -1.45
C GLY A 210 -3.03 1.63 -0.15
N ARG A 211 -2.53 1.05 0.96
CA ARG A 211 -3.15 1.19 2.27
C ARG A 211 -2.85 2.56 2.86
N VAL A 212 -3.86 3.20 3.43
CA VAL A 212 -3.76 4.53 4.00
C VAL A 212 -3.54 4.42 5.51
N MET A 213 -2.47 5.02 6.00
CA MET A 213 -1.94 4.81 7.35
C MET A 213 -1.71 6.13 8.07
N ARG A 214 -1.66 6.06 9.41
CA ARG A 214 -1.29 7.17 10.29
C ARG A 214 -0.24 6.70 11.31
N PRO A 215 0.78 7.51 11.61
CA PRO A 215 1.63 7.28 12.76
C PRO A 215 0.84 7.54 14.05
N LEU A 216 1.12 6.76 15.09
CA LEU A 216 0.53 6.87 16.42
C LEU A 216 1.60 6.60 17.48
N PHE A 217 1.40 7.15 18.68
CA PHE A 217 2.22 6.77 19.82
C PHE A 217 1.82 5.40 20.35
N VAL A 218 2.82 4.62 20.76
CA VAL A 218 2.64 3.30 21.35
C VAL A 218 2.72 3.43 22.87
N VAL A 219 1.71 2.88 23.54
CA VAL A 219 1.62 2.80 25.01
C VAL A 219 2.01 1.38 25.43
N GLU A 220 2.84 1.27 26.47
CA GLU A 220 3.17 -0.01 27.09
C GLU A 220 1.93 -0.59 27.80
N GLN A 221 1.55 -1.81 27.46
CA GLN A 221 0.35 -2.46 27.97
C GLN A 221 0.67 -3.55 28.99
N GLU A 222 1.89 -4.09 28.97
CA GLU A 222 2.31 -5.20 29.82
C GLU A 222 3.11 -4.70 31.02
N ASN A 223 2.98 -5.41 32.14
CA ASN A 223 3.81 -5.15 33.30
C ASN A 223 5.16 -5.85 33.08
N ASN A 224 6.11 -5.15 32.47
CA ASN A 224 7.46 -5.65 32.31
C ASN A 224 8.35 -5.17 33.48
N PRO A 225 8.86 -6.05 34.36
CA PRO A 225 9.68 -5.64 35.51
C PRO A 225 11.00 -4.97 35.12
N GLU A 226 11.55 -5.27 33.95
CA GLU A 226 12.80 -4.68 33.43
C GLU A 226 12.54 -3.54 32.42
N GLY A 227 11.27 -3.30 32.11
CA GLY A 227 10.86 -2.39 31.04
C GLY A 227 10.23 -1.10 31.54
N LEU A 228 9.56 -0.44 30.61
CA LEU A 228 8.74 0.73 30.91
C LEU A 228 7.51 0.32 31.75
N PRO A 229 7.08 1.15 32.71
CA PRO A 229 5.88 0.85 33.48
C PRO A 229 4.65 0.87 32.59
N ARG A 230 3.67 0.00 32.87
CA ARG A 230 2.41 -0.06 32.13
C ARG A 230 1.72 1.31 32.11
N GLY A 231 1.25 1.70 30.93
CA GLY A 231 0.60 2.99 30.68
C GLY A 231 1.56 4.11 30.27
N SER A 232 2.86 3.87 30.28
CA SER A 232 3.84 4.84 29.76
C SER A 232 4.00 4.75 28.24
N LEU A 233 4.51 5.84 27.64
CA LEU A 233 4.80 5.90 26.21
C LEU A 233 6.18 5.33 25.91
N HIS A 234 6.30 4.55 24.82
CA HIS A 234 7.61 4.09 24.35
C HIS A 234 8.51 5.23 23.84
N LEU A 235 7.90 6.32 23.36
CA LEU A 235 8.63 7.52 22.99
C LEU A 235 8.85 8.39 24.24
N THR A 236 10.04 8.31 24.82
CA THR A 236 10.45 9.14 25.96
C THR A 236 11.32 10.32 25.51
N LYS A 237 11.46 11.34 26.37
CA LYS A 237 12.35 12.47 26.11
C LYS A 237 13.80 12.01 25.93
N ASP A 238 14.23 10.99 26.65
CA ASP A 238 15.58 10.42 26.53
C ASP A 238 15.83 9.79 25.16
N VAL A 239 14.80 9.15 24.57
CA VAL A 239 14.90 8.64 23.18
C VAL A 239 15.05 9.80 22.20
N VAL A 240 14.25 10.87 22.36
CA VAL A 240 14.31 12.05 21.49
C VAL A 240 15.68 12.74 21.61
N GLN A 241 16.21 12.87 22.81
CA GLN A 241 17.51 13.48 23.05
C GLN A 241 18.64 12.65 22.43
N ARG A 242 18.65 11.33 22.66
CA ARG A 242 19.65 10.43 22.04
C ARG A 242 19.60 10.48 20.51
N LEU A 243 18.41 10.55 19.93
CA LEU A 243 18.25 10.71 18.48
C LEU A 243 18.81 12.06 18.01
N ALA A 244 18.50 13.15 18.71
CA ALA A 244 19.03 14.48 18.40
C ALA A 244 20.56 14.52 18.46
N GLU A 245 21.16 13.92 19.49
CA GLU A 245 22.61 13.79 19.64
C GLU A 245 23.22 12.95 18.50
N SER A 246 22.60 11.83 18.14
CA SER A 246 23.06 11.00 17.02
C SER A 246 23.03 11.74 15.68
N HIS A 247 21.99 12.55 15.43
CA HIS A 247 21.89 13.35 14.21
C HIS A 247 22.89 14.51 14.17
N ALA A 248 23.16 15.14 15.31
CA ALA A 248 24.20 16.16 15.42
C ALA A 248 25.58 15.57 15.13
N ASN A 249 25.88 14.38 15.67
CA ASN A 249 27.16 13.71 15.48
C ASN A 249 27.33 13.12 14.07
N ALA A 250 26.25 12.70 13.39
CA ALA A 250 26.30 12.21 12.02
C ALA A 250 26.70 13.28 10.98
N SER A 251 26.62 14.58 11.33
CA SER A 251 27.12 15.67 10.48
C SER A 251 28.64 15.86 10.55
N LEU A 252 29.35 15.07 11.35
CA LEU A 252 30.81 15.11 11.54
C LEU A 252 31.56 13.93 10.89
N ASP A 253 30.89 13.05 10.14
CA ASP A 253 31.55 12.06 9.27
C ASP A 253 31.65 12.63 7.84
N PRO A 254 32.85 13.05 7.38
CA PRO A 254 33.11 13.33 5.99
C PRO A 254 33.59 12.04 5.32
N ASP A 255 32.71 11.37 4.60
CA ASP A 255 33.08 10.48 3.49
C ASP A 255 32.59 11.09 2.17
#